data_AF-A0AAD7GD61-F1
#
_entry.id   AF-A0AAD7GD61-F1
#
_cell.length_a   1.000
_cell.length_b   1.000
_cell.length_c   1.000
_cell.angle_alpha   90.00
_cell.angle_beta   90.00
_cell.angle_gamma   90.00
#
_symmetry.space_group_name_H-M   'P 1'
#
loop_
_entity.id
_entity.type
_entity.pdbx_description
1 polymer ?
#
loop_
_entity_poly.entity_id
_entity_poly.type
_entity_poly.pdbx_seq_one_letter_code
_entity_poly.pdbx_strand_id
1 'polypeptide(L)'
;MAVYPGSPGSAAEGQQCPKRASRLEGQLADVTNTHDSAPQHGRKKKKMVDSGSEEDTKEIKKLGHKFVMMKMIWLPDLSGTIHTKLDDQYNHLERFENHASKVQGELVDLLDLLAQKFHGEIMQSKWLIKTFHKAMQNQRSNTHTRLRSQCRPEIFDCMAINLFSIESRRDKFCQMIGYVERDNRSARYDRFNVPSLHKNYNGSFNIETVFCGPMLHLASLFGGHKCALLTTKAVTAIKKTGKPNQATGQTVSHLWALDHCTPGSIGSWAVSADTTLTVQGVQMGINWHADLEKCIQYLQNGLDRHKASVLKLFREWDKLFFPNSETSLACNNDDKDHEDQTMKDVMDMLDADEEEAPAEPQTDE
;
A
#
# COMPACT_ATOMS: atom_id res chain seq x y z
N MET A 1 -11.02 53.65 -43.11
CA MET A 1 -12.11 54.48 -42.53
C MET A 1 -13.25 53.53 -42.18
N ALA A 2 -13.84 53.43 -41.00
CA ALA A 2 -13.73 54.10 -39.72
C ALA A 2 -14.49 53.19 -38.71
N VAL A 3 -13.92 52.90 -37.53
CA VAL A 3 -14.49 53.26 -36.20
C VAL A 3 -15.30 52.14 -35.51
N TYR A 4 -14.77 51.68 -34.36
CA TYR A 4 -15.49 51.05 -33.23
C TYR A 4 -16.35 52.11 -32.51
N PRO A 5 -17.53 51.77 -31.93
CA PRO A 5 -17.61 51.39 -30.50
C PRO A 5 -18.79 50.42 -30.22
N GLY A 6 -19.02 49.78 -29.07
CA GLY A 6 -18.42 49.77 -27.73
C GLY A 6 -19.21 48.76 -26.86
N SER A 7 -18.62 48.31 -25.76
CA SER A 7 -19.35 47.72 -24.62
C SER A 7 -19.98 48.84 -23.77
N PRO A 8 -21.04 48.61 -22.98
CA PRO A 8 -20.85 48.05 -21.63
C PRO A 8 -22.03 47.18 -21.10
N GLY A 9 -21.78 46.36 -20.08
CA GLY A 9 -22.86 45.65 -19.39
C GLY A 9 -22.40 44.65 -18.33
N SER A 10 -22.10 45.18 -17.14
CA SER A 10 -21.79 44.47 -15.89
C SER A 10 -22.88 43.47 -15.48
N ALA A 11 -22.47 42.23 -15.13
CA ALA A 11 -23.21 41.38 -14.20
C ALA A 11 -22.22 40.67 -13.27
N ALA A 12 -22.13 41.18 -12.05
CA ALA A 12 -21.48 40.56 -10.93
C ALA A 12 -22.44 39.54 -10.31
N GLU A 13 -22.10 38.25 -10.33
CA GLU A 13 -22.76 37.25 -9.49
C GLU A 13 -21.77 36.19 -9.00
N GLY A 14 -21.74 36.00 -7.68
CA GLY A 14 -21.71 34.65 -7.13
C GLY A 14 -20.34 34.04 -6.78
N GLN A 15 -19.45 34.78 -6.11
CA GLN A 15 -18.34 34.16 -5.39
C GLN A 15 -18.85 33.46 -4.12
N GLN A 16 -19.38 32.25 -4.25
CA GLN A 16 -19.85 31.42 -3.13
C GLN A 16 -19.15 30.05 -3.08
N CYS A 17 -18.15 29.99 -2.18
CA CYS A 17 -17.72 28.86 -1.36
C CYS A 17 -17.49 27.46 -2.01
N PRO A 18 -16.26 27.13 -2.47
CA PRO A 18 -15.88 25.80 -2.95
C PRO A 18 -15.71 24.74 -1.83
N LYS A 19 -15.86 25.12 -0.55
CA LYS A 19 -15.69 24.21 0.61
C LYS A 19 -16.93 23.35 0.90
N ARG A 20 -18.10 23.70 0.36
CA ARG A 20 -19.35 22.95 0.58
C ARG A 20 -19.56 21.84 -0.45
N ALA A 21 -19.13 22.07 -1.70
CA ALA A 21 -19.19 21.08 -2.79
C ALA A 21 -18.26 19.88 -2.54
N SER A 22 -17.03 20.12 -2.09
CA SER A 22 -16.06 19.06 -1.75
C SER A 22 -16.48 18.22 -0.55
N ARG A 23 -17.19 18.80 0.42
CA ARG A 23 -17.76 18.08 1.57
C ARG A 23 -18.96 17.21 1.17
N LEU A 24 -19.74 17.64 0.17
CA LEU A 24 -20.85 16.86 -0.38
C LEU A 24 -20.36 15.74 -1.29
N GLU A 25 -19.31 15.92 -2.09
CA GLU A 25 -18.71 14.85 -2.89
C GLU A 25 -18.10 13.73 -2.03
N GLY A 26 -17.47 14.09 -0.89
CA GLY A 26 -17.01 13.11 0.09
C GLY A 26 -18.14 12.37 0.82
N GLN A 27 -19.30 13.01 1.01
CA GLN A 27 -20.48 12.39 1.63
C GLN A 27 -21.32 11.57 0.63
N LEU A 28 -21.34 11.92 -0.66
CA LEU A 28 -22.04 11.16 -1.70
C LEU A 28 -21.31 9.86 -2.07
N ALA A 29 -19.99 9.81 -1.96
CA ALA A 29 -19.22 8.58 -2.11
C ALA A 29 -19.53 7.55 -1.01
N ASP A 30 -19.93 8.01 0.19
CA ASP A 30 -20.35 7.13 1.29
C ASP A 30 -21.81 6.66 1.17
N VAL A 31 -22.67 7.39 0.43
CA VAL A 31 -24.12 7.11 0.33
C VAL A 31 -24.49 6.24 -0.88
N THR A 32 -23.64 6.15 -1.91
CA THR A 32 -23.97 5.40 -3.14
C THR A 32 -23.78 3.87 -3.05
N ASN A 33 -23.51 3.33 -1.86
CA ASN A 33 -23.42 1.88 -1.60
C ASN A 33 -24.59 1.29 -0.80
N THR A 34 -25.69 2.02 -0.62
CA THR A 34 -26.93 1.45 -0.05
C THR A 34 -27.93 1.17 -1.16
N HIS A 35 -27.93 -0.06 -1.68
CA HIS A 35 -29.08 -0.59 -2.42
C HIS A 35 -29.99 -1.37 -1.46
N ASP A 36 -31.20 -0.83 -1.31
CA ASP A 36 -32.49 -1.43 -0.98
C ASP A 36 -32.62 -2.50 0.12
N SER A 37 -33.16 -2.06 1.25
CA SER A 37 -34.24 -2.78 1.95
C SER A 37 -35.08 -1.76 2.74
N ALA A 38 -36.33 -1.55 2.29
CA ALA A 38 -37.32 -0.69 2.94
C ALA A 38 -37.72 -1.23 4.34
N PRO A 39 -38.28 -0.37 5.24
CA PRO A 39 -38.30 -0.64 6.67
C PRO A 39 -39.57 -1.39 7.12
N GLN A 40 -39.41 -2.51 7.83
CA GLN A 40 -40.47 -3.05 8.68
C GLN A 40 -40.27 -2.57 10.12
N HIS A 41 -41.20 -1.73 10.58
CA HIS A 41 -41.38 -1.36 11.98
C HIS A 41 -41.69 -2.60 12.82
N GLY A 42 -40.71 -3.04 13.61
CA GLY A 42 -40.90 -3.99 14.69
C GLY A 42 -40.07 -3.58 15.88
N ARG A 43 -40.73 -3.16 16.98
CA ARG A 43 -40.10 -2.94 18.29
C ARG A 43 -39.26 -4.17 18.65
N LYS A 44 -37.93 -4.04 18.66
CA LYS A 44 -37.03 -5.09 19.14
C LYS A 44 -36.27 -4.63 20.37
N LYS A 45 -36.47 -5.41 21.44
CA LYS A 45 -35.71 -5.46 22.69
C LYS A 45 -34.23 -5.12 22.47
N LYS A 46 -33.71 -4.25 23.32
CA LYS A 46 -32.29 -3.90 23.45
C LYS A 46 -31.50 -5.19 23.74
N LYS A 47 -30.92 -5.77 22.69
CA LYS A 47 -30.00 -6.90 22.78
C LYS A 47 -28.65 -6.29 23.15
N MET A 48 -28.18 -6.46 24.40
CA MET A 48 -26.76 -6.28 24.73
C MET A 48 -25.97 -7.26 23.87
N VAL A 49 -25.33 -6.81 22.79
CA VAL A 49 -24.57 -7.71 21.90
C VAL A 49 -23.38 -6.96 21.33
N ASP A 50 -22.20 -7.30 21.85
CA ASP A 50 -20.95 -7.37 21.10
C ASP A 50 -20.67 -6.17 20.19
N SER A 51 -20.48 -4.99 20.79
CA SER A 51 -20.11 -3.77 20.06
C SER A 51 -19.01 -3.04 20.81
N GLY A 52 -17.84 -2.88 20.18
CA GLY A 52 -16.76 -2.06 20.72
C GLY A 52 -17.13 -0.57 20.78
N SER A 53 -16.31 0.22 21.47
CA SER A 53 -16.51 1.67 21.56
C SER A 53 -16.42 2.33 20.17
N GLU A 54 -16.92 3.56 20.04
CA GLU A 54 -16.80 4.31 18.77
C GLU A 54 -15.33 4.55 18.40
N GLU A 55 -14.49 4.82 19.41
CA GLU A 55 -13.06 5.05 19.24
C GLU A 55 -12.34 3.78 18.79
N ASP A 56 -12.59 2.65 19.46
CA ASP A 56 -12.03 1.36 19.05
C ASP A 56 -12.52 0.96 17.64
N THR A 57 -13.77 1.28 17.29
CA THR A 57 -14.29 1.04 15.94
C THR A 57 -13.52 1.83 14.89
N LYS A 58 -13.18 3.09 15.17
CA LYS A 58 -12.37 3.92 14.27
C LYS A 58 -10.95 3.37 14.15
N GLU A 59 -10.36 2.93 15.26
CA GLU A 59 -9.03 2.35 15.30
C GLU A 59 -8.95 1.03 14.52
N ILE A 60 -9.85 0.08 14.76
CA ILE A 60 -9.91 -1.19 14.03
C ILE A 60 -10.11 -0.96 12.54
N LYS A 61 -10.92 0.03 12.14
CA LYS A 61 -11.04 0.41 10.72
C LYS A 61 -9.71 0.90 10.15
N LYS A 62 -9.01 1.78 10.87
CA LYS A 62 -7.69 2.28 10.48
C LYS A 62 -6.69 1.13 10.31
N LEU A 63 -6.69 0.16 11.23
CA LEU A 63 -5.83 -1.02 11.17
C LEU A 63 -6.18 -1.94 10.00
N GLY A 64 -7.47 -2.20 9.75
CA GLY A 64 -7.89 -2.98 8.57
C GLY A 64 -7.50 -2.32 7.25
N HIS A 65 -7.55 -0.98 7.17
CA HIS A 65 -7.01 -0.25 6.03
C HIS A 65 -5.49 -0.40 5.93
N LYS A 66 -4.76 -0.26 7.04
CA LYS A 66 -3.30 -0.39 7.10
C LYS A 66 -2.84 -1.80 6.67
N PHE A 67 -3.55 -2.85 7.09
CA PHE A 67 -3.25 -4.25 6.74
C PHE A 67 -3.26 -4.48 5.23
N VAL A 68 -4.30 -4.01 4.53
CA VAL A 68 -4.43 -4.15 3.06
C VAL A 68 -3.24 -3.54 2.32
N MET A 69 -2.69 -2.47 2.86
CA MET A 69 -1.67 -1.66 2.21
C MET A 69 -0.26 -2.17 2.53
N MET A 70 -0.05 -2.75 3.73
CA MET A 70 1.29 -3.11 4.20
C MET A 70 1.57 -4.62 4.21
N LYS A 71 0.55 -5.43 4.46
CA LYS A 71 0.71 -6.87 4.71
C LYS A 71 0.17 -7.67 3.52
N MET A 72 -1.16 -7.68 3.32
CA MET A 72 -1.78 -8.44 2.25
C MET A 72 -3.15 -7.86 1.84
N ILE A 73 -3.43 -7.88 0.54
CA ILE A 73 -4.67 -7.31 -0.02
C ILE A 73 -5.90 -8.12 0.40
N TRP A 74 -5.80 -9.45 0.41
CA TRP A 74 -6.88 -10.34 0.83
C TRP A 74 -6.49 -11.13 2.08
N LEU A 75 -7.49 -11.53 2.85
CA LEU A 75 -7.36 -12.51 3.92
C LEU A 75 -8.65 -13.34 3.92
N PRO A 76 -8.73 -14.38 3.06
CA PRO A 76 -10.00 -15.05 2.75
C PRO A 76 -10.69 -15.67 3.97
N ASP A 77 -9.91 -16.20 4.91
CA ASP A 77 -10.41 -16.83 6.13
C ASP A 77 -9.95 -16.08 7.39
N LEU A 78 -10.21 -14.77 7.46
CA LEU A 78 -9.88 -13.96 8.65
C LEU A 78 -10.41 -14.59 9.96
N SER A 79 -11.60 -15.20 9.91
CA SER A 79 -12.17 -15.86 11.09
C SER A 79 -11.34 -17.08 11.49
N GLY A 80 -11.05 -18.00 10.56
CA GLY A 80 -10.22 -19.17 10.84
C GLY A 80 -8.81 -18.77 11.30
N THR A 81 -8.18 -17.79 10.64
CA THR A 81 -6.86 -17.28 11.02
C THR A 81 -6.85 -16.76 12.47
N ILE A 82 -7.83 -15.93 12.85
CA ILE A 82 -7.92 -15.38 14.22
C ILE A 82 -8.16 -16.45 15.29
N HIS A 83 -8.90 -17.52 14.96
CA HIS A 83 -9.19 -18.61 15.90
C HIS A 83 -8.09 -19.68 15.92
N THR A 84 -7.08 -19.56 15.06
CA THR A 84 -5.95 -20.46 15.06
C THR A 84 -5.12 -20.23 16.31
N LYS A 85 -4.76 -21.31 17.00
CA LYS A 85 -3.84 -21.24 18.15
C LYS A 85 -2.46 -20.82 17.65
N LEU A 86 -1.88 -19.77 18.25
CA LEU A 86 -0.52 -19.35 17.96
C LEU A 86 0.45 -20.51 18.25
N ASP A 87 1.32 -20.80 17.30
CA ASP A 87 2.39 -21.76 17.45
C ASP A 87 3.66 -21.07 17.94
N ASP A 88 4.07 -21.38 19.17
CA ASP A 88 5.28 -20.81 19.79
C ASP A 88 6.57 -21.24 19.06
N GLN A 89 6.51 -22.29 18.23
CA GLN A 89 7.62 -22.78 17.40
C GLN A 89 7.55 -22.29 15.95
N TYR A 90 6.64 -21.36 15.64
CA TYR A 90 6.48 -20.84 14.29
C TYR A 90 7.78 -20.21 13.76
N ASN A 91 8.27 -20.74 12.63
CA ASN A 91 9.40 -20.21 11.91
C ASN A 91 8.95 -19.34 10.72
N HIS A 92 9.22 -18.04 10.77
CA HIS A 92 8.85 -17.11 9.69
C HIS A 92 9.47 -17.45 8.34
N LEU A 93 10.64 -18.11 8.31
CA LEU A 93 11.32 -18.53 7.08
C LEU A 93 10.55 -19.63 6.33
N GLU A 94 9.69 -20.36 7.05
CA GLU A 94 8.90 -21.47 6.54
C GLU A 94 7.45 -21.05 6.22
N ARG A 95 7.14 -19.75 6.34
CA ARG A 95 5.80 -19.17 6.16
C ARG A 95 5.07 -19.73 4.96
N PHE A 96 5.75 -19.89 3.82
CA PHE A 96 5.12 -20.26 2.56
C PHE A 96 5.25 -21.75 2.18
N GLU A 97 5.81 -22.59 3.05
CA GLU A 97 6.05 -24.00 2.74
C GLU A 97 4.76 -24.83 2.69
N ASN A 98 3.84 -24.55 3.62
CA ASN A 98 2.56 -25.26 3.71
C ASN A 98 1.44 -24.32 4.20
N HIS A 99 0.19 -24.79 4.13
CA HIS A 99 -0.96 -23.96 4.50
C HIS A 99 -0.99 -23.58 5.98
N ALA A 100 -0.57 -24.47 6.89
CA ALA A 100 -0.57 -24.19 8.32
C ALA A 100 0.44 -23.08 8.68
N SER A 101 1.67 -23.16 8.15
CA SER A 101 2.68 -22.10 8.32
C SER A 101 2.22 -20.76 7.75
N LYS A 102 1.45 -20.77 6.64
CA LYS A 102 0.86 -19.54 6.09
C LYS A 102 -0.13 -18.90 7.04
N VAL A 103 -1.05 -19.71 7.58
CA VAL A 103 -2.06 -19.23 8.54
C VAL A 103 -1.39 -18.68 9.81
N GLN A 104 -0.32 -19.32 10.31
CA GLN A 104 0.48 -18.78 11.40
C GLN A 104 1.12 -17.43 11.03
N GLY A 105 1.71 -17.32 9.85
CA GLY A 105 2.29 -16.04 9.38
C GLY A 105 1.26 -14.92 9.23
N GLU A 106 0.06 -15.23 8.75
CA GLU A 106 -1.06 -14.27 8.70
C GLU A 106 -1.53 -13.87 10.10
N LEU A 107 -1.60 -14.80 11.05
CA LEU A 107 -1.94 -14.53 12.44
C LEU A 107 -0.89 -13.63 13.11
N VAL A 108 0.40 -13.91 12.90
CA VAL A 108 1.50 -13.08 13.40
C VAL A 108 1.42 -11.67 12.81
N ASP A 109 1.16 -11.52 11.50
CA ASP A 109 0.97 -10.21 10.88
C ASP A 109 -0.21 -9.42 11.46
N LEU A 110 -1.29 -10.10 11.86
CA LEU A 110 -2.43 -9.47 12.55
C LEU A 110 -2.04 -9.04 13.97
N LEU A 111 -1.35 -9.88 14.73
CA LEU A 111 -0.95 -9.58 16.10
C LEU A 111 0.07 -8.45 16.17
N ASP A 112 1.02 -8.40 15.24
CA ASP A 112 2.00 -7.32 15.05
C ASP A 112 1.31 -5.98 14.74
N LEU A 113 0.24 -6.03 13.95
CA LEU A 113 -0.49 -4.82 13.56
C LEU A 113 -1.47 -4.33 14.64
N LEU A 114 -2.15 -5.25 15.33
CA LEU A 114 -3.15 -4.93 16.33
C LEU A 114 -2.48 -4.50 17.63
N ALA A 115 -2.94 -3.39 18.22
CA ALA A 115 -2.53 -3.02 19.57
C ALA A 115 -2.87 -4.14 20.56
N GLN A 116 -1.99 -4.35 21.56
CA GLN A 116 -2.16 -5.42 22.57
C GLN A 116 -3.53 -5.40 23.27
N LYS A 117 -4.16 -4.23 23.41
CA LYS A 117 -5.52 -4.09 23.97
C LYS A 117 -6.60 -4.84 23.19
N PHE A 118 -6.36 -5.19 21.93
CA PHE A 118 -7.28 -5.93 21.09
C PHE A 118 -6.96 -7.43 21.02
N HIS A 119 -5.90 -7.89 21.68
CA HIS A 119 -5.51 -9.30 21.69
C HIS A 119 -6.45 -10.12 22.61
N GLY A 120 -6.26 -11.44 22.64
CA GLY A 120 -7.07 -12.36 23.45
C GLY A 120 -8.52 -12.44 22.98
N GLU A 121 -9.47 -12.41 23.92
CA GLU A 121 -10.91 -12.58 23.63
C GLU A 121 -11.48 -11.49 22.70
N ILE A 122 -10.95 -10.27 22.77
CA ILE A 122 -11.42 -9.15 21.94
C ILE A 122 -11.13 -9.41 20.46
N MET A 123 -9.98 -10.01 20.14
CA MET A 123 -9.60 -10.38 18.77
C MET A 123 -10.61 -11.35 18.16
N GLN A 124 -11.13 -12.26 18.98
CA GLN A 124 -12.09 -13.29 18.59
C GLN A 124 -13.55 -12.78 18.57
N SER A 125 -13.79 -11.53 19.00
CA SER A 125 -15.13 -10.94 18.96
C SER A 125 -15.66 -10.82 17.54
N LYS A 126 -16.96 -11.07 17.35
CA LYS A 126 -17.58 -10.96 16.01
C LYS A 126 -17.56 -9.52 15.53
N TRP A 127 -17.63 -8.56 16.44
CA TRP A 127 -17.53 -7.14 16.11
C TRP A 127 -16.18 -6.77 15.50
N LEU A 128 -15.06 -7.20 16.10
CA LEU A 128 -13.72 -6.86 15.59
C LEU A 128 -13.52 -7.49 14.22
N ILE A 129 -13.78 -8.80 14.10
CA ILE A 129 -13.63 -9.54 12.84
C ILE A 129 -14.44 -8.88 11.71
N LYS A 130 -15.71 -8.54 11.96
CA LYS A 130 -16.57 -7.89 10.96
C LYS A 130 -16.08 -6.49 10.60
N THR A 131 -15.68 -5.70 11.60
CA THR A 131 -15.23 -4.31 11.40
C THR A 131 -13.93 -4.29 10.60
N PHE A 132 -12.97 -5.13 10.96
CA PHE A 132 -11.70 -5.27 10.28
C PHE A 132 -11.88 -5.76 8.84
N HIS A 133 -12.65 -6.84 8.63
CA HIS A 133 -12.93 -7.36 7.29
C HIS A 133 -13.61 -6.32 6.39
N LYS A 134 -14.60 -5.59 6.91
CA LYS A 134 -15.27 -4.51 6.17
C LYS A 134 -14.31 -3.39 5.81
N ALA A 135 -13.43 -3.01 6.73
CA ALA A 135 -12.40 -2.01 6.47
C ALA A 135 -11.45 -2.48 5.35
N MET A 136 -10.96 -3.72 5.40
CA MET A 136 -10.13 -4.28 4.33
C MET A 136 -10.83 -4.21 2.97
N GLN A 137 -12.10 -4.65 2.89
CA GLN A 137 -12.89 -4.58 1.66
C GLN A 137 -13.05 -3.16 1.14
N ASN A 138 -13.37 -2.21 2.04
CA ASN A 138 -13.50 -0.80 1.68
C ASN A 138 -12.19 -0.23 1.14
N GLN A 139 -11.06 -0.51 1.79
CA GLN A 139 -9.75 -0.03 1.35
C GLN A 139 -9.39 -0.59 -0.03
N ARG A 140 -9.61 -1.89 -0.28
CA ARG A 140 -9.43 -2.50 -1.60
C ARG A 140 -10.26 -1.82 -2.67
N SER A 141 -11.59 -1.72 -2.44
CA SER A 141 -12.52 -1.14 -3.40
C SER A 141 -12.18 0.32 -3.71
N ASN A 142 -11.90 1.12 -2.68
CA ASN A 142 -11.54 2.53 -2.84
C ASN A 142 -10.24 2.69 -3.62
N THR A 143 -9.23 1.87 -3.32
CA THR A 143 -7.94 1.95 -4.00
C THR A 143 -8.08 1.55 -5.48
N HIS A 144 -8.83 0.49 -5.77
CA HIS A 144 -9.10 0.06 -7.14
C HIS A 144 -9.84 1.13 -7.97
N THR A 145 -10.94 1.66 -7.43
CA THR A 145 -11.72 2.72 -8.08
C THR A 145 -10.87 3.96 -8.30
N ARG A 146 -10.05 4.33 -7.32
CA ARG A 146 -9.20 5.51 -7.41
C ARG A 146 -8.14 5.38 -8.49
N LEU A 147 -7.46 4.25 -8.58
CA LEU A 147 -6.45 4.03 -9.62
C LEU A 147 -7.06 4.08 -11.01
N ARG A 148 -8.27 3.55 -11.19
CA ARG A 148 -8.96 3.61 -12.48
C ARG A 148 -9.46 4.99 -12.86
N SER A 149 -10.03 5.71 -11.89
CA SER A 149 -10.65 7.01 -12.15
C SER A 149 -9.65 8.16 -12.21
N GLN A 150 -8.62 8.14 -11.35
CA GLN A 150 -7.69 9.25 -11.15
C GLN A 150 -6.31 9.02 -11.76
N CYS A 151 -5.89 7.77 -11.94
CA CYS A 151 -4.51 7.45 -12.32
C CYS A 151 -4.42 6.90 -13.74
N ARG A 152 -5.05 7.64 -14.66
CA ARG A 152 -5.18 7.49 -16.13
C ARG A 152 -3.82 7.26 -16.89
N PRO A 153 -3.68 7.42 -18.22
CA PRO A 153 -2.52 7.03 -19.05
C PRO A 153 -1.11 7.16 -18.46
N GLU A 154 -0.93 8.17 -17.63
CA GLU A 154 0.32 8.52 -17.01
C GLU A 154 0.88 7.38 -16.15
N ILE A 155 0.04 6.61 -15.45
CA ILE A 155 0.51 5.44 -14.68
C ILE A 155 0.79 4.26 -15.60
N PHE A 156 -0.18 3.94 -16.45
CA PHE A 156 -0.20 2.64 -17.12
C PHE A 156 0.49 2.61 -18.48
N ASP A 157 1.07 3.74 -18.88
CA ASP A 157 1.64 3.95 -20.22
C ASP A 157 0.71 3.45 -21.33
N CYS A 158 -0.57 3.76 -21.15
CA CYS A 158 -1.65 3.37 -22.03
C CYS A 158 -2.40 4.62 -22.46
N MET A 159 -3.01 4.63 -23.64
CA MET A 159 -3.82 5.78 -24.05
C MET A 159 -5.15 5.79 -23.28
N ALA A 160 -5.77 6.96 -23.09
CA ALA A 160 -7.04 7.05 -22.35
C ALA A 160 -8.14 6.18 -22.99
N ILE A 161 -8.09 6.01 -24.31
CA ILE A 161 -8.96 5.10 -25.06
C ILE A 161 -8.82 3.63 -24.63
N ASN A 162 -7.61 3.20 -24.23
CA ASN A 162 -7.38 1.84 -23.73
C ASN A 162 -8.06 1.61 -22.37
N LEU A 163 -8.42 2.66 -21.64
CA LEU A 163 -9.07 2.56 -20.33
C LEU A 163 -10.60 2.73 -20.38
N PHE A 164 -11.15 3.08 -21.55
CA PHE A 164 -12.55 3.48 -21.68
C PHE A 164 -13.52 2.31 -21.71
N SER A 165 -13.21 1.24 -22.45
CA SER A 165 -14.05 0.03 -22.52
C SER A 165 -13.43 -1.15 -21.75
N ILE A 166 -14.26 -2.14 -21.40
CA ILE A 166 -13.78 -3.37 -20.75
C ILE A 166 -12.85 -4.14 -21.68
N GLU A 167 -13.20 -4.20 -22.96
CA GLU A 167 -12.48 -4.90 -24.02
C GLU A 167 -11.12 -4.25 -24.27
N SER A 168 -11.08 -2.92 -24.43
CA SER A 168 -9.82 -2.20 -24.65
C SER A 168 -8.87 -2.32 -23.46
N ARG A 169 -9.42 -2.39 -22.24
CA ARG A 169 -8.65 -2.65 -21.01
C ARG A 169 -8.13 -4.07 -20.99
N ARG A 170 -8.99 -5.05 -21.30
CA ARG A 170 -8.60 -6.46 -21.41
C ARG A 170 -7.43 -6.59 -22.37
N ASP A 171 -7.54 -6.08 -23.59
CA ASP A 171 -6.52 -6.23 -24.62
C ASP A 171 -5.19 -5.59 -24.20
N LYS A 172 -5.23 -4.34 -23.71
CA LYS A 172 -4.02 -3.66 -23.25
C LYS A 172 -3.39 -4.37 -22.06
N PHE A 173 -4.20 -4.79 -21.09
CA PHE A 173 -3.71 -5.51 -19.93
C PHE A 173 -3.11 -6.86 -20.33
N CYS A 174 -3.79 -7.63 -21.18
CA CYS A 174 -3.29 -8.88 -21.74
C CYS A 174 -1.92 -8.70 -22.39
N GLN A 175 -1.72 -7.66 -23.20
CA GLN A 175 -0.41 -7.35 -23.77
C GLN A 175 0.65 -7.06 -22.70
N MET A 176 0.29 -6.31 -21.66
CA MET A 176 1.21 -5.91 -20.58
C MET A 176 1.66 -7.07 -19.70
N ILE A 177 0.81 -8.07 -19.51
CA ILE A 177 1.12 -9.28 -18.73
C ILE A 177 1.49 -10.48 -19.62
N GLY A 178 1.58 -10.31 -20.95
CA GLY A 178 1.85 -11.42 -21.86
C GLY A 178 0.79 -12.54 -21.81
N TYR A 179 -0.48 -12.16 -21.61
CA TYR A 179 -1.60 -13.10 -21.55
C TYR A 179 -1.89 -13.68 -22.93
N VAL A 180 -1.86 -15.01 -23.00
CA VAL A 180 -2.17 -15.76 -24.22
C VAL A 180 -3.43 -16.59 -23.97
N GLU A 181 -4.50 -16.23 -24.67
CA GLU A 181 -5.70 -17.07 -24.77
C GLU A 181 -5.40 -18.26 -25.68
N ARG A 182 -5.68 -19.49 -25.22
CA ARG A 182 -5.62 -20.68 -26.06
C ARG A 182 -7.03 -21.24 -26.23
N ASP A 183 -7.37 -21.60 -27.47
CA ASP A 183 -8.71 -21.92 -27.98
C ASP A 183 -9.47 -23.06 -27.30
N ASN A 184 -9.02 -23.65 -26.18
CA ASN A 184 -9.86 -24.59 -25.42
C ASN A 184 -9.33 -25.01 -24.03
N ARG A 185 -8.23 -24.44 -23.52
CA ARG A 185 -7.73 -24.74 -22.17
C ARG A 185 -7.01 -23.53 -21.61
N SER A 186 -7.58 -22.96 -20.54
CA SER A 186 -6.98 -22.00 -19.60
C SER A 186 -6.00 -21.03 -20.24
N ALA A 187 -6.42 -19.80 -20.47
CA ALA A 187 -5.47 -18.74 -20.79
C ALA A 187 -4.32 -18.72 -19.78
N ARG A 188 -3.10 -18.48 -20.26
CA ARG A 188 -1.88 -18.51 -19.45
C ARG A 188 -1.07 -17.25 -19.67
N TYR A 189 -0.45 -16.82 -18.59
CA TYR A 189 0.62 -15.84 -18.59
C TYR A 189 1.69 -16.30 -17.59
N ASP A 190 2.94 -15.93 -17.82
CA ASP A 190 3.99 -16.12 -16.81
C ASP A 190 3.82 -15.02 -15.76
N ARG A 191 3.89 -15.33 -14.47
CA ARG A 191 3.66 -14.31 -13.43
C ARG A 191 4.84 -13.38 -13.27
N PHE A 192 6.05 -13.86 -13.52
CA PHE A 192 7.28 -13.12 -13.28
C PHE A 192 7.90 -12.63 -14.58
N ASN A 193 7.79 -13.41 -15.65
CA ASN A 193 8.37 -13.08 -16.95
C ASN A 193 7.39 -12.24 -17.81
N VAL A 194 7.09 -11.02 -17.37
CA VAL A 194 6.17 -10.12 -18.09
C VAL A 194 6.72 -8.71 -18.27
N PRO A 195 6.39 -8.04 -19.39
CA PRO A 195 6.85 -6.69 -19.66
C PRO A 195 6.56 -5.69 -18.53
N SER A 196 5.40 -5.80 -17.90
CA SER A 196 4.98 -4.88 -16.84
C SER A 196 5.79 -4.98 -15.54
N LEU A 197 6.45 -6.11 -15.26
CA LEU A 197 7.24 -6.26 -14.03
C LEU A 197 8.71 -5.85 -14.20
N HIS A 198 9.23 -5.86 -15.42
CA HIS A 198 10.65 -5.64 -15.69
C HIS A 198 10.97 -4.23 -16.16
N LYS A 199 12.09 -3.66 -15.69
CA LYS A 199 12.71 -2.51 -16.34
C LYS A 199 13.41 -2.97 -17.63
N ASN A 200 13.17 -2.28 -18.75
CA ASN A 200 13.77 -2.59 -20.06
C ASN A 200 13.60 -4.06 -20.48
N TYR A 201 12.37 -4.58 -20.40
CA TYR A 201 12.08 -5.98 -20.70
C TYR A 201 12.51 -6.37 -22.12
N ASN A 202 13.28 -7.46 -22.24
CA ASN A 202 13.81 -7.98 -23.50
C ASN A 202 13.18 -9.31 -23.93
N GLY A 203 12.06 -9.72 -23.30
CA GLY A 203 11.40 -11.00 -23.57
C GLY A 203 11.79 -12.14 -22.62
N SER A 204 12.66 -11.90 -21.63
CA SER A 204 13.12 -12.91 -20.68
C SER A 204 13.18 -12.42 -19.24
N PHE A 205 13.09 -13.36 -18.30
CA PHE A 205 13.16 -13.07 -16.88
C PHE A 205 14.59 -12.63 -16.53
N ASN A 206 14.69 -11.45 -15.92
CA ASN A 206 15.94 -10.93 -15.39
C ASN A 206 15.76 -10.53 -13.92
N ILE A 207 16.55 -11.16 -13.05
CA ILE A 207 16.54 -10.96 -11.60
C ILE A 207 16.90 -9.54 -11.16
N GLU A 208 17.68 -8.81 -11.97
CA GLU A 208 18.11 -7.44 -11.66
C GLU A 208 17.08 -6.39 -12.04
N THR A 209 16.16 -6.74 -12.93
CA THR A 209 15.16 -5.80 -13.46
C THR A 209 13.73 -6.16 -13.06
N VAL A 210 13.50 -7.39 -12.58
CA VAL A 210 12.20 -7.82 -12.05
C VAL A 210 11.84 -6.92 -10.87
N PHE A 211 10.58 -6.50 -10.85
CA PHE A 211 10.04 -5.54 -9.90
C PHE A 211 10.49 -4.07 -10.07
N CYS A 212 11.42 -3.78 -10.99
CA CYS A 212 11.87 -2.42 -11.31
C CYS A 212 11.06 -1.77 -12.44
N GLY A 213 10.02 -2.43 -12.94
CA GLY A 213 9.14 -1.90 -13.98
C GLY A 213 8.48 -0.58 -13.53
N PRO A 214 8.42 0.46 -14.38
CA PRO A 214 7.81 1.74 -14.01
C PRO A 214 6.33 1.58 -13.60
N MET A 215 5.65 0.60 -14.19
CA MET A 215 4.30 0.17 -13.83
C MET A 215 4.19 -0.30 -12.38
N LEU A 216 5.16 -1.08 -11.94
CA LEU A 216 5.21 -1.57 -10.57
C LEU A 216 5.68 -0.50 -9.61
N HIS A 217 6.55 0.43 -9.99
CA HIS A 217 6.79 1.60 -9.13
C HIS A 217 5.49 2.40 -8.95
N LEU A 218 4.62 2.41 -9.97
CA LEU A 218 3.39 3.17 -9.95
C LEU A 218 2.20 2.40 -9.34
N ALA A 219 2.36 1.11 -9.13
CA ALA A 219 1.33 0.24 -8.59
C ALA A 219 1.78 -0.43 -7.28
N SER A 220 3.07 -0.50 -6.91
CA SER A 220 3.55 -0.68 -5.51
C SER A 220 3.05 0.44 -4.56
N LEU A 221 2.43 1.44 -5.17
CA LEU A 221 1.65 2.50 -4.57
C LEU A 221 0.31 2.04 -3.96
N PHE A 222 -0.04 0.74 -4.07
CA PHE A 222 -1.04 0.09 -3.22
C PHE A 222 -0.60 0.04 -1.75
N GLY A 223 0.65 0.39 -1.44
CA GLY A 223 1.07 0.71 -0.08
C GLY A 223 0.68 2.11 0.38
N GLY A 224 0.26 3.05 -0.47
CA GLY A 224 0.05 4.43 -0.04
C GLY A 224 1.39 5.15 0.12
N HIS A 225 1.46 6.12 1.02
CA HIS A 225 2.68 6.83 1.39
C HIS A 225 3.09 8.03 0.53
N LYS A 226 3.01 8.00 -0.81
CA LYS A 226 2.99 9.27 -1.60
C LYS A 226 2.00 9.28 -2.76
N CYS A 227 1.43 8.13 -3.15
CA CYS A 227 0.60 8.02 -4.36
C CYS A 227 -0.87 7.70 -4.22
N ALA A 228 -1.29 7.24 -3.05
CA ALA A 228 -2.61 7.60 -2.58
C ALA A 228 -2.75 9.13 -2.35
N LEU A 229 -1.81 9.97 -2.82
CA LEU A 229 -1.93 11.41 -3.07
C LEU A 229 -1.27 11.87 -4.39
N LEU A 230 -0.66 10.98 -5.20
CA LEU A 230 -0.20 11.34 -6.54
C LEU A 230 -1.47 11.31 -7.40
N THR A 231 -2.18 12.43 -7.37
CA THR A 231 -2.78 12.98 -8.57
C THR A 231 -1.83 12.76 -9.76
N THR A 232 -2.37 12.65 -10.98
CA THR A 232 -1.64 12.65 -12.26
C THR A 232 -0.35 13.48 -12.27
N LYS A 233 -0.32 14.61 -11.56
CA LYS A 233 0.84 15.49 -11.35
C LYS A 233 2.11 14.80 -10.87
N ALA A 234 2.03 13.84 -9.95
CA ALA A 234 3.23 13.36 -9.30
C ALA A 234 3.73 12.03 -9.88
N VAL A 235 2.85 11.29 -10.58
CA VAL A 235 3.23 10.31 -11.62
C VAL A 235 3.96 11.02 -12.75
N THR A 236 3.43 12.16 -13.21
CA THR A 236 4.07 13.00 -14.23
C THR A 236 5.41 13.52 -13.73
N ALA A 237 5.53 13.88 -12.44
CA ALA A 237 6.80 14.28 -11.83
C ALA A 237 7.82 13.13 -11.86
N ILE A 238 7.46 11.93 -11.41
CA ILE A 238 8.37 10.76 -11.50
C ILE A 238 8.80 10.52 -12.95
N LYS A 239 7.88 10.57 -13.92
CA LYS A 239 8.21 10.41 -15.35
C LYS A 239 9.13 11.52 -15.88
N LYS A 240 8.98 12.76 -15.42
CA LYS A 240 9.76 13.92 -15.92
C LYS A 240 11.08 14.15 -15.19
N THR A 241 11.13 13.90 -13.89
CA THR A 241 12.23 14.30 -13.00
C THR A 241 12.85 13.12 -12.24
N GLY A 242 12.27 11.92 -12.34
CA GLY A 242 12.71 10.73 -11.60
C GLY A 242 12.38 10.77 -10.11
N LYS A 243 11.67 11.80 -9.62
CA LYS A 243 11.31 11.95 -8.20
C LYS A 243 9.84 12.33 -8.04
N PRO A 244 9.12 11.82 -7.01
CA PRO A 244 7.77 12.28 -6.73
C PRO A 244 7.76 13.72 -6.21
N ASN A 245 6.70 14.47 -6.51
CA ASN A 245 6.46 15.75 -5.84
C ASN A 245 6.28 15.55 -4.34
N GLN A 246 6.79 16.48 -3.53
CA GLN A 246 6.53 16.49 -2.09
C GLN A 246 5.03 16.70 -1.85
N ALA A 247 4.43 15.87 -0.99
CA ALA A 247 3.01 15.97 -0.66
C ALA A 247 2.77 17.17 0.25
N THR A 248 1.81 18.01 -0.10
CA THR A 248 1.50 19.26 0.61
C THR A 248 0.43 19.12 1.71
N GLY A 249 0.15 17.90 2.17
CA GLY A 249 -0.87 17.63 3.21
C GLY A 249 -0.62 16.33 4.00
N GLN A 250 -1.46 16.05 5.01
CA GLN A 250 -1.41 14.79 5.77
C GLN A 250 -1.67 13.60 4.82
N THR A 251 -0.60 12.89 4.51
CA THR A 251 -0.62 11.67 3.70
C THR A 251 -0.97 10.47 4.56
N VAL A 252 -1.42 9.40 3.92
CA VAL A 252 -1.60 8.10 4.58
C VAL A 252 -0.29 7.58 5.20
N SER A 253 0.89 7.91 4.63
CA SER A 253 2.19 7.65 5.28
C SER A 253 2.32 8.38 6.61
N HIS A 254 2.05 9.68 6.65
CA HIS A 254 2.13 10.44 7.91
C HIS A 254 1.10 9.92 8.92
N LEU A 255 -0.12 9.59 8.48
CA LEU A 255 -1.18 9.07 9.35
C LEU A 255 -0.81 7.72 10.00
N TRP A 256 -0.01 6.91 9.30
CA TRP A 256 0.38 5.57 9.72
C TRP A 256 1.85 5.45 10.16
N ALA A 257 2.57 6.58 10.17
CA ALA A 257 3.99 6.71 10.48
C ALA A 257 4.86 5.74 9.69
N LEU A 258 4.76 5.81 8.36
CA LEU A 258 5.41 4.85 7.49
C LEU A 258 6.59 5.45 6.75
N ASP A 259 7.66 4.67 6.73
CA ASP A 259 9.03 5.11 6.50
C ASP A 259 9.79 4.21 5.52
N HIS A 260 9.25 3.04 5.15
CA HIS A 260 9.82 2.15 4.13
C HIS A 260 8.74 1.38 3.34
N CYS A 261 9.14 0.82 2.20
CA CYS A 261 8.32 -0.09 1.39
C CYS A 261 8.27 -1.49 1.99
N THR A 262 7.13 -2.17 1.86
CA THR A 262 6.95 -3.57 2.29
C THR A 262 6.63 -4.48 1.10
N PRO A 263 6.87 -5.80 1.20
CA PRO A 263 6.46 -6.76 0.17
C PRO A 263 4.97 -6.70 -0.20
N GLY A 264 4.10 -6.44 0.79
CA GLY A 264 2.65 -6.32 0.60
C GLY A 264 2.22 -5.09 -0.20
N SER A 265 3.12 -4.14 -0.44
CA SER A 265 2.80 -2.91 -1.16
C SER A 265 2.64 -3.12 -2.68
N ILE A 266 3.10 -4.24 -3.25
CA ILE A 266 2.99 -4.51 -4.69
C ILE A 266 1.53 -4.63 -5.15
N GLY A 267 1.21 -4.05 -6.30
CA GLY A 267 0.13 -4.59 -7.12
C GLY A 267 0.29 -4.20 -8.59
N SER A 268 -0.32 -4.96 -9.49
CA SER A 268 -0.35 -4.67 -10.94
C SER A 268 -1.79 -4.70 -11.48
N TRP A 269 -2.77 -4.82 -10.59
CA TRP A 269 -4.13 -5.24 -10.90
C TRP A 269 -5.06 -4.12 -11.38
N ALA A 270 -4.68 -2.84 -11.21
CA ALA A 270 -5.56 -1.71 -11.49
C ALA A 270 -5.99 -1.58 -12.96
N VAL A 271 -5.15 -2.09 -13.88
CA VAL A 271 -5.43 -2.10 -15.33
C VAL A 271 -6.18 -3.34 -15.80
N SER A 272 -6.44 -4.31 -14.93
CA SER A 272 -7.17 -5.51 -15.33
C SER A 272 -8.57 -5.18 -15.87
N ALA A 273 -9.16 -6.10 -16.63
CA ALA A 273 -10.56 -5.96 -17.06
C ALA A 273 -11.57 -6.15 -15.91
N ASP A 274 -11.14 -6.70 -14.76
CA ASP A 274 -12.03 -7.05 -13.66
C ASP A 274 -12.59 -5.81 -12.96
N THR A 275 -13.88 -5.53 -13.13
CA THR A 275 -14.54 -4.35 -12.54
C THR A 275 -14.37 -4.29 -11.02
N THR A 276 -14.32 -5.45 -10.36
CA THR A 276 -14.07 -5.62 -8.93
C THR A 276 -12.77 -6.39 -8.67
N LEU A 277 -12.06 -6.02 -7.60
CA LEU A 277 -10.84 -6.70 -7.18
C LEU A 277 -11.17 -7.84 -6.19
N THR A 278 -11.60 -8.97 -6.73
CA THR A 278 -11.89 -10.21 -6.01
C THR A 278 -10.68 -11.14 -5.99
N VAL A 279 -10.68 -12.16 -5.13
CA VAL A 279 -9.61 -13.18 -5.02
C VAL A 279 -9.29 -13.82 -6.37
N GLN A 280 -10.35 -14.15 -7.12
CA GLN A 280 -10.28 -14.56 -8.51
C GLN A 280 -11.03 -13.54 -9.36
N GLY A 281 -10.40 -13.03 -10.42
CA GLY A 281 -11.00 -12.09 -11.36
C GLY A 281 -12.14 -12.74 -12.13
N VAL A 282 -13.32 -12.10 -12.14
CA VAL A 282 -14.51 -12.63 -12.83
C VAL A 282 -14.35 -12.58 -14.35
N GLN A 283 -13.75 -11.52 -14.88
CA GLN A 283 -13.59 -11.29 -16.32
C GLN A 283 -12.35 -11.99 -16.87
N MET A 284 -11.26 -11.94 -16.10
CA MET A 284 -9.98 -12.51 -16.52
C MET A 284 -9.82 -13.97 -16.13
N GLY A 285 -10.57 -14.46 -15.13
CA GLY A 285 -10.41 -15.80 -14.55
C GLY A 285 -9.12 -15.99 -13.76
N ILE A 286 -8.28 -14.95 -13.63
CA ILE A 286 -6.98 -14.99 -12.98
C ILE A 286 -7.14 -15.06 -11.46
N ASN A 287 -6.38 -15.94 -10.81
CA ASN A 287 -6.33 -16.02 -9.34
C ASN A 287 -5.34 -14.98 -8.79
N TRP A 288 -5.82 -13.74 -8.64
CA TRP A 288 -5.04 -12.61 -8.17
C TRP A 288 -4.42 -12.81 -6.79
N HIS A 289 -5.13 -13.51 -5.90
CA HIS A 289 -4.59 -13.83 -4.59
C HIS A 289 -3.35 -14.73 -4.69
N ALA A 290 -3.45 -15.83 -5.43
CA ALA A 290 -2.33 -16.75 -5.61
C ALA A 290 -1.13 -16.09 -6.29
N ASP A 291 -1.38 -15.21 -7.27
CA ASP A 291 -0.33 -14.50 -7.98
C ASP A 291 0.36 -13.46 -7.07
N LEU A 292 -0.41 -12.70 -6.28
CA LEU A 292 0.14 -11.79 -5.28
C LEU A 292 0.97 -12.53 -4.23
N GLU A 293 0.45 -13.64 -3.72
CA GLU A 293 1.13 -14.45 -2.69
C GLU A 293 2.49 -14.92 -3.19
N LYS A 294 2.62 -15.30 -4.47
CA LYS A 294 3.90 -15.67 -5.07
C LYS A 294 4.87 -14.50 -5.17
N CYS A 295 4.39 -13.30 -5.49
CA CYS A 295 5.22 -12.09 -5.48
C CYS A 295 5.71 -11.75 -4.06
N ILE A 296 4.81 -11.80 -3.08
CA ILE A 296 5.16 -11.57 -1.67
C ILE A 296 6.16 -12.62 -1.20
N GLN A 297 5.93 -13.90 -1.50
CA GLN A 297 6.85 -15.01 -1.17
C GLN A 297 8.25 -14.76 -1.76
N TYR A 298 8.34 -14.35 -3.03
CA TYR A 298 9.63 -14.06 -3.66
C TYR A 298 10.37 -12.93 -2.95
N LEU A 299 9.68 -11.82 -2.65
CA LEU A 299 10.29 -10.69 -1.98
C LEU A 299 10.67 -10.98 -0.52
N GLN A 300 9.78 -11.61 0.25
CA GLN A 300 10.05 -11.95 1.65
C GLN A 300 11.21 -12.93 1.75
N ASN A 301 11.21 -14.02 0.97
CA ASN A 301 12.36 -14.94 0.94
C ASN A 301 13.67 -14.24 0.52
N GLY A 302 13.57 -13.21 -0.34
CA GLY A 302 14.70 -12.40 -0.74
C GLY A 302 15.25 -11.54 0.40
N LEU A 303 14.38 -10.89 1.16
CA LEU A 303 14.73 -10.11 2.34
C LEU A 303 15.31 -11.01 3.43
N ASP A 304 14.59 -12.06 3.81
CA ASP A 304 14.96 -12.98 4.90
C ASP A 304 16.29 -13.70 4.65
N ARG A 305 16.62 -13.96 3.38
CA ARG A 305 17.87 -14.60 2.96
C ARG A 305 18.92 -13.62 2.45
N HIS A 306 18.73 -12.31 2.70
CA HIS A 306 19.64 -11.22 2.33
C HIS A 306 20.11 -11.29 0.86
N LYS A 307 19.18 -11.54 -0.08
CA LYS A 307 19.50 -11.62 -1.50
C LYS A 307 19.77 -10.22 -2.05
N ALA A 308 20.98 -10.01 -2.57
CA ALA A 308 21.45 -8.71 -3.05
C ALA A 308 20.51 -8.03 -4.05
N SER A 309 19.90 -8.78 -4.98
CA SER A 309 18.94 -8.24 -5.95
C SER A 309 17.69 -7.67 -5.28
N VAL A 310 17.15 -8.34 -4.26
CA VAL A 310 15.96 -7.90 -3.53
C VAL A 310 16.28 -6.76 -2.56
N LEU A 311 17.43 -6.81 -1.87
CA LEU A 311 17.87 -5.70 -1.03
C LEU A 311 18.07 -4.43 -1.85
N LYS A 312 18.73 -4.53 -3.02
CA LYS A 312 18.90 -3.41 -3.95
C LYS A 312 17.54 -2.85 -4.40
N LEU A 313 16.59 -3.72 -4.74
CA LEU A 313 15.23 -3.32 -5.12
C LEU A 313 14.55 -2.49 -4.02
N PHE A 314 14.57 -2.96 -2.77
CA PHE A 314 13.96 -2.23 -1.66
C PHE A 314 14.66 -0.90 -1.38
N ARG A 315 16.00 -0.82 -1.47
CA ARG A 315 16.73 0.46 -1.38
C ARG A 315 16.33 1.43 -2.48
N GLU A 316 16.14 0.96 -3.71
CA GLU A 316 15.68 1.79 -4.82
C GLU A 316 14.24 2.28 -4.59
N TRP A 317 13.36 1.42 -4.08
CA TRP A 317 12.00 1.79 -3.71
C TRP A 317 11.97 2.80 -2.57
N ASP A 318 12.72 2.56 -1.50
CA ASP A 318 12.78 3.45 -0.34
C ASP A 318 13.33 4.82 -0.72
N LYS A 319 14.39 4.87 -1.53
CA LYS A 319 14.90 6.14 -2.07
C LYS A 319 13.87 6.88 -2.94
N LEU A 320 13.04 6.15 -3.68
CA LEU A 320 12.03 6.73 -4.55
C LEU A 320 10.84 7.27 -3.75
N PHE A 321 10.34 6.53 -2.77
CA PHE A 321 9.10 6.83 -2.05
C PHE A 321 9.32 7.53 -0.70
N PHE A 322 10.42 7.20 -0.02
CA PHE A 322 10.85 7.69 1.30
C PHE A 322 12.26 8.30 1.25
N PRO A 323 12.52 9.30 0.39
CA PRO A 323 13.86 9.89 0.23
C PRO A 323 14.46 10.53 1.50
N ASN A 324 13.64 10.71 2.54
CA ASN A 324 14.04 11.32 3.82
C ASN A 324 13.88 10.33 4.99
N SER A 325 13.66 9.05 4.70
CA SER A 325 13.64 8.04 5.76
C SER A 325 15.05 7.52 6.00
N GLU A 326 15.38 7.35 7.27
CA GLU A 326 16.63 6.72 7.74
C GLU A 326 16.44 5.20 7.89
N THR A 327 15.23 4.68 7.72
CA THR A 327 14.91 3.27 7.89
C THR A 327 14.64 2.59 6.54
N SER A 328 15.08 1.34 6.41
CA SER A 328 14.82 0.48 5.26
C SER A 328 14.78 -0.98 5.68
N LEU A 329 13.91 -1.79 5.06
CA LEU A 329 13.96 -3.25 5.19
C LEU A 329 15.25 -3.86 4.61
N ALA A 330 15.99 -3.07 3.83
CA ALA A 330 17.23 -3.47 3.20
C ALA A 330 18.48 -2.83 3.85
N CYS A 331 18.35 -2.17 5.00
CA CYS A 331 19.51 -1.77 5.81
C CYS A 331 20.22 -3.04 6.30
N ASN A 332 21.54 -3.09 6.14
CA ASN A 332 22.35 -4.12 6.78
C ASN A 332 22.39 -3.81 8.29
N ASN A 333 22.35 -4.84 9.16
CA ASN A 333 22.76 -4.65 10.55
C ASN A 333 24.19 -4.10 10.65
N ASP A 334 25.02 -4.33 9.63
CA ASP A 334 26.38 -3.80 9.53
C ASP A 334 26.46 -2.28 9.68
N ASP A 335 25.49 -1.49 9.20
CA ASP A 335 25.56 -0.02 9.32
C ASP A 335 25.28 0.45 10.76
N LYS A 336 24.42 -0.27 11.49
CA LYS A 336 24.18 -0.03 12.92
C LYS A 336 25.36 -0.49 13.77
N ASP A 337 25.93 -1.65 13.45
CA ASP A 337 27.14 -2.14 14.11
C ASP A 337 28.32 -1.19 13.86
N HIS A 338 28.41 -0.56 12.68
CA HIS A 338 29.43 0.43 12.39
C HIS A 338 29.20 1.75 13.12
N GLU A 339 27.98 2.27 13.19
CA GLU A 339 27.67 3.49 13.96
C GLU A 339 27.82 3.30 15.46
N ASP A 340 27.36 2.16 16.01
CA ASP A 340 27.53 1.81 17.42
C ASP A 340 29.01 1.57 17.77
N GLN A 341 29.77 0.92 16.88
CA GLN A 341 31.22 0.77 17.05
C GLN A 341 31.95 2.11 16.91
N THR A 342 31.54 2.98 15.98
CA THR A 342 32.15 4.31 15.82
C THR A 342 31.84 5.20 17.02
N MET A 343 30.62 5.17 17.54
CA MET A 343 30.23 5.89 18.76
C MET A 343 30.98 5.36 19.98
N LYS A 344 31.14 4.04 20.07
CA LYS A 344 31.93 3.41 21.12
C LYS A 344 33.41 3.81 21.04
N ASP A 345 34.01 3.79 19.86
CA ASP A 345 35.39 4.22 19.63
C ASP A 345 35.58 5.71 19.98
N VAL A 346 34.58 6.55 19.70
CA VAL A 346 34.58 7.99 20.07
C VAL A 346 34.47 8.19 21.58
N MET A 347 33.63 7.42 22.28
CA MET A 347 33.54 7.48 23.74
C MET A 347 34.80 6.95 24.41
N ASP A 348 35.39 5.85 23.91
CA ASP A 348 36.65 5.31 24.41
C ASP A 348 37.82 6.30 24.21
N MET A 349 37.81 7.10 23.13
CA MET A 349 38.76 8.20 22.92
C MET A 349 38.54 9.38 23.88
N LEU A 350 37.28 9.69 24.23
CA LEU A 350 36.93 10.74 25.17
C LEU A 350 37.32 10.37 26.61
N ASP A 351 37.09 9.11 27.00
CA ASP A 351 37.46 8.60 28.32
C ASP A 351 38.99 8.47 28.49
N ALA A 352 39.73 8.37 27.38
CA ALA A 352 41.19 8.38 27.36
C ALA A 352 41.80 9.79 27.29
N ASP A 353 40.99 10.83 27.12
CA ASP A 353 41.44 12.23 27.12
C ASP A 353 41.75 12.68 28.55
N GLU A 354 42.81 13.46 28.73
CA GLU A 354 43.23 13.90 30.05
C GLU A 354 42.23 14.92 30.61
N GLU A 355 41.68 14.65 31.80
CA GLU A 355 40.83 15.62 32.48
C GLU A 355 41.62 16.90 32.75
N GLU A 356 41.10 18.03 32.25
CA GLU A 356 41.72 19.34 32.45
C GLU A 356 41.73 19.68 33.96
N ALA A 357 42.93 19.67 34.56
CA ALA A 357 43.08 19.98 35.97
C ALA A 357 42.53 21.39 36.25
N PRO A 358 41.69 21.56 37.30
CA PRO A 358 41.12 22.86 37.61
C PRO A 358 42.25 23.85 37.89
N ALA A 359 42.23 24.98 37.17
CA ALA A 359 43.21 26.04 37.30
C ALA A 359 43.37 26.43 38.78
N GLU A 360 44.59 26.29 39.30
CA GLU A 360 44.89 26.67 40.68
C GLU A 360 44.56 28.17 40.88
N PRO A 361 43.89 28.54 41.97
CA PRO A 361 43.57 29.92 42.26
C PRO A 361 44.86 30.72 42.45
N GLN A 362 45.08 31.69 41.55
CA GLN A 362 46.11 32.71 41.72
C GLN A 362 45.88 33.40 43.06
N THR A 363 46.82 33.19 43.98
CA THR A 363 46.93 33.97 45.21
C THR A 363 47.82 35.16 44.88
N ASP A 364 47.20 36.32 44.69
CA ASP A 364 47.89 37.61 44.62
C ASP A 364 48.36 37.99 46.03
N GLU A 365 49.66 38.20 46.20
CA GLU A 365 50.29 38.87 47.36
C GLU A 365 50.11 40.40 47.31
#